data_AF-A0A1F6SST6-F1
#
_entry.id   AF-A0A1F6SST6-F1
#
_cell.length_a   1.000
_cell.length_b   1.000
_cell.length_c   1.000
_cell.angle_alpha   90.00
_cell.angle_beta   90.00
_cell.angle_gamma   90.00
#
_symmetry.space_group_name_H-M   'P 1'
#
loop_
_entity.id
_entity.type
_entity.pdbx_description
1 polymer ?
#
loop_
_entity_poly.entity_id
_entity_poly.type
_entity_poly.pdbx_seq_one_letter_code
_entity_poly.pdbx_strand_id
1 'polypeptide(L)' 'MFHLVKFLVSAIVIFFLAVFVLDYFGYEVNQSYFTESKKKCEEHLKECGKNLIREGTNNAECDFNCVDPKVIIKKK' A
#
# COMPACT_ATOMS: atom_id res chain seq x y z
N MET A 1 29.82 -0.50 -2.42
CA MET A 1 29.01 -1.75 -2.32
C MET A 1 28.66 -2.11 -0.88
N PHE A 2 29.56 -1.98 0.11
CA PHE A 2 29.31 -2.32 1.53
C PHE A 2 28.17 -1.51 2.20
N HIS A 3 27.97 -0.26 1.79
CA HIS A 3 26.99 0.63 2.41
C HIS A 3 25.53 0.21 2.12
N LEU A 4 25.26 -0.27 0.90
CA LEU A 4 23.94 -0.78 0.51
C LEU A 4 23.57 -2.05 1.27
N VAL A 5 24.52 -2.97 1.42
CA VAL A 5 24.31 -4.22 2.18
C VAL A 5 24.03 -3.89 3.64
N LYS A 6 24.79 -2.98 4.25
CA LYS A 6 24.54 -2.52 5.62
C LYS A 6 23.16 -1.88 5.78
N PHE A 7 22.74 -1.05 4.82
CA PHE A 7 21.41 -0.45 4.82
C PHE A 7 20.30 -1.50 4.73
N LEU A 8 20.41 -2.47 3.82
CA LEU A 8 19.44 -3.56 3.69
C LEU A 8 19.32 -4.36 4.98
N VAL A 9 20.44 -4.73 5.60
CA VAL A 9 20.44 -5.44 6.88
C VAL A 9 19.78 -4.59 7.97
N SER A 10 20.10 -3.30 8.06
CA SER A 10 19.47 -2.41 9.04
C SER A 10 17.96 -2.24 8.82
N ALA A 11 17.52 -2.17 7.56
CA ALA A 11 16.11 -2.05 7.21
C ALA A 11 15.32 -3.30 7.61
N ILE A 12 15.89 -4.49 7.41
CA ILE A 12 15.29 -5.76 7.83
C ILE A 12 15.10 -5.79 9.35
N VAL A 13 16.13 -5.42 10.11
CA VAL A 13 16.04 -5.39 11.59
C VAL A 13 14.95 -4.42 12.06
N ILE A 14 14.91 -3.21 11.50
CA ILE A 14 13.88 -2.21 11.84
C ILE A 14 12.48 -2.71 11.49
N PHE A 15 12.32 -3.39 10.34
CA PHE A 15 11.05 -3.96 9.92
C PHE A 15 10.52 -4.97 10.94
N PHE A 16 11.35 -5.92 11.38
CA PHE A 16 10.95 -6.89 12.39
C PHE A 16 10.61 -6.25 13.74
N LEU A 17 11.38 -5.25 14.17
CA LEU A 17 11.07 -4.51 15.40
C LEU A 17 9.73 -3.78 15.30
N ALA A 18 9.45 -3.14 14.16
CA ALA A 18 8.17 -2.47 13.94
C ALA A 18 6.98 -3.43 14.00
N VAL A 19 7.09 -4.61 13.35
CA VAL A 19 6.06 -5.65 13.41
C VAL A 19 5.86 -6.16 14.84
N PHE A 20 6.93 -6.41 15.58
CA PHE A 20 6.84 -6.86 16.97
C PHE A 20 6.19 -5.82 17.89
N VAL A 21 6.54 -4.54 17.73
CA VAL A 21 5.90 -3.44 18.47
C VAL A 21 4.42 -3.37 18.14
N LEU A 22 4.03 -3.44 16.87
CA LEU A 22 2.62 -3.43 16.47
C LEU A 22 1.85 -4.58 17.11
N ASP A 23 2.39 -5.80 17.09
CA ASP A 23 1.77 -6.97 17.73
C ASP A 23 1.66 -6.81 19.25
N TYR A 24 2.71 -6.29 19.92
CA TYR A 24 2.68 -6.00 21.37
C TYR A 24 1.59 -5.00 21.76
N PHE A 25 1.36 -3.97 20.93
CA PHE A 25 0.27 -3.01 21.13
C PHE A 25 -1.12 -3.56 20.70
N GLY A 26 -1.18 -4.82 20.28
CA GLY A 26 -2.42 -5.48 19.85
C GLY A 26 -2.89 -4.98 18.49
N TYR A 27 -1.96 -4.66 17.59
CA TYR A 27 -2.27 -4.32 16.21
C TYR A 27 -1.75 -5.40 15.26
N GLU A 28 -2.64 -5.94 14.43
CA GLU A 28 -2.32 -6.90 13.40
C GLU A 28 -2.27 -6.22 12.02
N VAL A 29 -1.32 -6.66 11.19
CA VAL A 29 -1.23 -6.21 9.79
C VAL A 29 -2.38 -6.85 9.02
N ASN A 30 -3.27 -6.02 8.48
CA ASN A 30 -4.43 -6.49 7.73
C ASN A 30 -4.01 -6.98 6.33
N GLN A 31 -3.69 -8.27 6.20
CA GLN A 31 -3.34 -8.87 4.91
C GLN A 31 -4.51 -8.83 3.90
N SER A 32 -5.75 -8.91 4.38
CA SER A 32 -6.94 -8.83 3.52
C SER A 32 -7.08 -7.45 2.87
N TYR A 33 -6.69 -6.39 3.59
CA TYR A 33 -6.66 -5.03 3.05
C TYR A 33 -5.72 -4.92 1.85
N PHE A 34 -4.52 -5.52 1.88
CA PHE A 34 -3.62 -5.44 0.73
C PHE A 34 -4.18 -6.14 -0.51
N THR A 35 -4.94 -7.22 -0.32
CA THR A 35 -5.58 -7.96 -1.42
C THR A 35 -6.79 -7.21 -1.96
N GLU A 36 -7.64 -6.68 -1.08
CA GLU A 36 -8.83 -5.93 -1.44
C GLU A 36 -8.48 -4.56 -2.04
N SER A 37 -7.55 -3.82 -1.43
CA SER A 37 -7.10 -2.51 -1.91
C SER A 37 -6.41 -2.65 -3.27
N LYS A 38 -5.64 -3.72 -3.50
CA LYS A 38 -5.09 -4.01 -4.83
C LYS A 38 -6.19 -4.22 -5.86
N LYS A 39 -7.21 -5.03 -5.55
CA LYS A 39 -8.32 -5.31 -6.47
C LYS A 39 -9.14 -4.05 -6.77
N LYS A 40 -9.49 -3.27 -5.74
CA LYS A 40 -10.19 -1.99 -5.89
C LYS A 40 -9.37 -0.98 -6.70
N CYS A 41 -8.06 -0.89 -6.45
CA CYS A 41 -7.15 -0.04 -7.22
C CYS A 41 -7.10 -0.45 -8.70
N GLU A 42 -6.98 -1.76 -8.99
CA GLU A 42 -7.00 -2.27 -10.36
C GLU A 42 -8.33 -1.95 -11.06
N GLU A 43 -9.47 -2.06 -10.35
CA GLU A 43 -10.79 -1.69 -10.87
C GLU A 43 -10.87 -0.18 -11.18
N HIS A 44 -10.45 0.68 -10.25
CA HIS A 44 -10.40 2.14 -10.45
C HIS A 44 -9.48 2.55 -11.60
N LEU A 45 -8.30 1.93 -11.71
CA LEU A 45 -7.37 2.16 -12.82
C LEU A 45 -7.97 1.77 -14.17
N LYS A 46 -8.68 0.63 -14.21
CA LYS A 46 -9.34 0.14 -15.42
C LYS A 46 -10.50 1.04 -15.83
N GLU A 47 -11.27 1.53 -14.88
CA GLU A 47 -12.36 2.47 -15.10
C GLU A 47 -11.84 3.83 -15.56
N CYS A 48 -10.80 4.34 -14.91
CA CYS A 48 -10.13 5.56 -15.33
C CYS A 48 -9.52 5.45 -16.72
N GLY A 49 -8.86 4.33 -17.05
CA GLY A 49 -8.34 4.08 -18.40
C GLY A 49 -9.45 4.09 -19.46
N LYS A 50 -10.62 3.53 -19.16
CA LYS A 50 -11.79 3.61 -20.05
C LYS A 50 -12.31 5.04 -20.21
N ASN A 51 -12.40 5.80 -19.12
CA ASN A 51 -12.85 7.19 -19.17
C ASN A 51 -11.83 8.08 -19.90
N LEU A 52 -10.54 7.83 -19.75
CA LEU A 52 -9.48 8.52 -20.48
C LEU A 52 -9.55 8.26 -21.99
N ILE A 53 -9.86 7.03 -22.40
CA ILE A 53 -10.10 6.68 -23.81
C ILE A 53 -11.39 7.34 -24.33
N ARG A 54 -12.45 7.40 -23.50
CA ARG A 54 -13.78 7.88 -23.90
C ARG A 54 -13.90 9.40 -23.93
N GLU A 55 -13.30 10.09 -22.98
CA GLU A 55 -13.44 11.55 -22.79
C GLU A 55 -12.19 12.32 -23.25
N GLY A 56 -11.10 11.62 -23.60
CA GLY A 56 -9.84 12.21 -23.97
C GLY A 56 -9.08 12.78 -22.76
N THR A 57 -7.81 13.11 -22.94
CA THR A 57 -6.88 13.54 -21.87
C THR A 57 -7.27 14.84 -21.16
N ASN A 58 -8.34 15.52 -21.59
CA ASN A 58 -8.70 16.86 -21.13
C ASN A 58 -9.55 16.88 -19.84
N ASN A 59 -10.05 15.73 -19.36
CA ASN A 59 -10.98 15.67 -18.21
C ASN A 59 -10.71 14.50 -17.23
N ALA A 60 -9.59 13.81 -17.36
CA ALA A 60 -9.33 12.62 -16.55
C ALA A 60 -8.73 12.99 -15.18
N GLU A 61 -9.60 13.27 -14.20
CA GLU A 61 -9.22 13.25 -12.78
C GLU A 61 -9.14 11.81 -12.30
N CYS A 62 -7.93 11.25 -12.35
CA CYS A 62 -7.65 9.90 -11.92
C CYS A 62 -7.01 9.96 -10.53
N ASP A 63 -7.77 9.67 -9.48
CA ASP A 63 -7.19 9.55 -8.14
C ASP A 63 -6.46 8.21 -8.02
N PHE A 64 -5.13 8.27 -7.91
CA PHE A 64 -4.26 7.11 -7.76
C PHE A 64 -4.01 6.72 -6.30
N ASN A 65 -4.76 7.30 -5.35
CA ASN A 65 -4.68 6.93 -3.94
C ASN A 65 -5.29 5.55 -3.69
N CYS A 66 -4.52 4.52 -4.01
CA CYS A 66 -4.85 3.11 -3.81
C CYS A 66 -4.50 2.60 -2.40
N VAL A 67 -4.11 3.49 -1.49
CA VAL A 67 -3.65 3.14 -0.15
C VAL A 67 -4.30 4.06 0.90
N ASP A 68 -5.19 3.50 1.71
CA ASP A 68 -5.65 4.04 2.98
C ASP A 68 -4.82 3.46 4.16
N PRO A 69 -3.95 4.28 4.80
CA PRO A 69 -3.12 3.83 5.91
C PRO A 69 -3.89 3.44 7.17
N LYS A 70 -5.14 3.89 7.35
CA LYS A 70 -5.94 3.63 8.57
C LYS A 70 -6.42 2.18 8.66
N VAL A 71 -6.46 1.47 7.54
CA VAL A 71 -6.96 0.08 7.45
C VAL A 71 -5.83 -0.95 7.29
N ILE A 72 -4.59 -0.49 7.06
CA ILE A 72 -3.37 -1.34 7.02
C ILE A 72 -3.14 -2.00 8.38
N ILE A 73 -3.37 -1.25 9.46
CA ILE A 73 -3.12 -1.67 10.83
C ILE A 73 -4.48 -1.80 11.52
N LYS A 74 -4.86 -3.04 11.86
CA LYS A 74 -6.13 -3.32 12.54
C LYS A 74 -5.84 -3.63 14.00
N LYS A 75 -6.55 -3.00 14.93
CA LYS A 75 -6.51 -3.41 16.33
C LYS A 75 -7.14 -4.81 16.47
N LYS A 76 -6.44 -5.70 17.15
CA LYS A 76 -6.88 -7.05 17.51
C LYS A 76 -8.13 -7.01 18.39
#